data_AF-A0A0Q6UH71-F1
#
_entry.id   AF-A0A0Q6UH71-F1
#
_cell.length_a   1.000
_cell.length_b   1.000
_cell.length_c   1.000
_cell.angle_alpha   90.00
_cell.angle_beta   90.00
_cell.angle_gamma   90.00
#
_symmetry.space_group_name_H-M   'P 1'
#
loop_
_entity.id
_entity.type
_entity.pdbx_description
1 polymer ?
#
loop_
_entity_poly.entity_id
_entity_poly.type
_entity_poly.pdbx_seq_one_letter_code
_entity_poly.pdbx_strand_id
1 'polypeptide(L)'
;MSGFIALVPLLLVPLLYAVLVKLAARLLRRMQLSWKHALLFGLIALVVGAIGTVANQSTGRVLPALVAGLLGVAIQLVVGGWYLGPRARTASGELIGFGRGALLSLVAFGIVFAIGIAAAFLLPVGKQP
;
A
#
# COMPACT_ATOMS: atom_id res chain seq x y z
N MET A 1 21.79 8.74 -14.74
CA MET A 1 20.58 9.45 -14.25
C MET A 1 20.96 10.16 -12.96
N SER A 2 20.82 11.48 -12.89
CA SER A 2 21.17 12.28 -11.71
C SER A 2 20.42 11.75 -10.48
N GLY A 3 21.12 11.50 -9.36
CA GLY A 3 20.55 10.88 -8.15
C GLY A 3 19.28 11.57 -7.62
N PHE A 4 19.08 12.85 -7.94
CA PHE A 4 17.86 13.60 -7.65
C PHE A 4 16.59 13.02 -8.28
N ILE A 5 16.67 12.51 -9.52
CA ILE A 5 15.52 11.93 -10.23
C ILE A 5 15.14 10.57 -9.59
N ALA A 6 16.13 9.83 -9.07
CA ALA A 6 15.89 8.55 -8.40
C ALA A 6 15.15 8.70 -7.04
N LEU A 7 15.22 9.88 -6.42
CA LEU A 7 14.50 10.16 -5.16
C LEU A 7 13.02 10.46 -5.39
N VAL A 8 12.63 10.90 -6.59
CA VAL A 8 11.25 11.29 -6.90
C VAL A 8 10.28 10.12 -6.69
N PRO A 9 10.49 8.91 -7.24
CA PRO A 9 9.63 7.76 -6.97
C PRO A 9 9.61 7.38 -5.48
N LEU A 10 10.75 7.49 -4.80
CA LEU A 10 10.89 7.13 -3.38
C LEU A 10 10.02 8.00 -2.47
N LEU A 11 9.82 9.27 -2.84
CA LEU A 11 8.95 10.20 -2.13
C LEU A 11 7.49 10.12 -2.59
N LEU A 12 7.27 9.90 -3.90
CA LEU A 12 5.93 9.83 -4.47
C LEU A 12 5.18 8.58 -4.03
N VAL A 13 5.84 7.43 -3.88
CA VAL A 13 5.16 6.17 -3.51
C VAL A 13 4.51 6.27 -2.12
N PRO A 14 5.19 6.68 -1.04
CA PRO A 14 4.56 6.87 0.27
C PRO A 14 3.45 7.91 0.26
N LEU A 15 3.62 9.00 -0.51
CA LEU A 15 2.60 10.04 -0.64
C LEU A 15 1.33 9.50 -1.33
N LEU A 16 1.50 8.76 -2.42
CA LEU A 16 0.41 8.11 -3.13
C LEU A 16 -0.31 7.12 -2.20
N TYR A 17 0.43 6.27 -1.49
CA TYR A 17 -0.15 5.38 -0.47
C TYR A 17 -0.93 6.14 0.59
N ALA A 18 -0.41 7.25 1.10
CA ALA A 18 -1.10 8.06 2.09
C ALA A 18 -2.43 8.61 1.57
N VAL A 19 -2.45 9.10 0.32
CA VAL A 19 -3.68 9.58 -0.35
C VAL A 19 -4.68 8.43 -0.49
N LEU A 20 -4.24 7.25 -0.93
CA LEU A 20 -5.10 6.09 -1.13
C LEU A 20 -5.68 5.55 0.19
N VAL A 21 -4.88 5.49 1.25
CA VAL A 21 -5.35 5.10 2.58
C VAL A 21 -6.33 6.13 3.15
N LYS A 22 -6.10 7.43 2.92
CA LYS A 22 -7.05 8.48 3.27
C LYS A 22 -8.37 8.34 2.50
N LEU A 23 -8.29 8.02 1.21
CA LEU A 23 -9.47 7.77 0.39
C LEU A 23 -10.24 6.54 0.90
N ALA A 24 -9.53 5.45 1.20
CA ALA A 24 -10.11 4.26 1.83
C ALA A 24 -10.78 4.56 3.18
N ALA A 25 -10.15 5.40 4.02
CA ALA A 25 -10.72 5.84 5.30
C ALA A 25 -12.00 6.67 5.12
N ARG A 26 -12.05 7.49 4.06
CA ARG A 26 -13.26 8.24 3.69
C ARG A 26 -14.37 7.31 3.22
N LEU A 27 -14.06 6.33 2.38
CA LEU A 27 -15.01 5.32 1.87
C LEU A 27 -15.59 4.46 3.00
N LEU A 28 -14.75 4.03 3.96
CA LEU A 28 -15.15 3.17 5.09
C LEU A 28 -15.79 3.95 6.25
N ARG A 29 -16.85 4.73 5.99
CA ARG A 29 -17.63 5.47 7.01
C ARG A 29 -16.90 6.67 7.64
N ARG A 30 -16.12 7.42 6.85
CA ARG A 30 -15.44 8.66 7.28
C ARG A 30 -14.56 8.49 8.52
N MET A 31 -13.74 7.46 8.55
CA MET A 31 -12.75 7.27 9.61
C MET A 31 -11.77 8.44 9.64
N GLN A 32 -11.41 8.87 10.85
CA GLN A 32 -10.42 9.90 11.08
C GLN A 32 -9.04 9.25 11.21
N LEU A 33 -8.18 9.52 10.23
CA LEU A 33 -6.77 9.15 10.26
C LEU A 33 -5.95 10.41 10.00
N SER A 34 -4.92 10.68 10.80
CA SER A 34 -4.04 11.83 10.56
C SER A 34 -3.17 11.60 9.31
N TRP A 35 -2.79 12.67 8.62
CA TRP A 35 -1.88 12.56 7.46
C TRP A 35 -0.52 11.99 7.84
N LYS A 36 -0.02 12.32 9.05
CA LYS A 36 1.22 11.76 9.60
C LYS A 36 1.19 10.23 9.62
N HIS A 37 0.11 9.63 10.10
CA HIS A 37 -0.02 8.18 10.16
C HIS A 37 -0.22 7.55 8.79
N ALA A 38 -0.96 8.21 7.88
CA ALA A 38 -1.11 7.73 6.51
C ALA A 38 0.23 7.71 5.76
N LEU A 39 1.04 8.75 5.90
CA LEU A 39 2.40 8.84 5.31
C LEU A 39 3.34 7.80 5.91
N LEU A 40 3.35 7.64 7.24
CA LEU A 40 4.21 6.66 7.88
C LEU A 40 3.81 5.24 7.50
N PHE A 41 2.51 4.95 7.36
CA PHE A 41 2.05 3.67 6.83
C PHE A 41 2.53 3.44 5.40
N GLY A 42 2.45 4.43 4.51
CA GLY A 42 2.99 4.34 3.15
C GLY A 42 4.49 4.06 3.13
N LEU A 43 5.25 4.67 4.04
CA LEU A 43 6.69 4.40 4.21
C LEU A 43 6.95 2.96 4.70
N ILE A 44 6.18 2.49 5.69
CA ILE A 44 6.27 1.11 6.18
C ILE A 44 5.96 0.13 5.04
N ALA A 45 4.88 0.36 4.28
CA ALA A 45 4.49 -0.48 3.16
C ALA A 45 5.58 -0.55 2.08
N LEU A 46 6.22 0.59 1.79
CA LEU A 46 7.36 0.66 0.88
C LEU A 46 8.55 -0.16 1.37
N VAL A 47 8.94 -0.01 2.64
CA VAL A 47 10.06 -0.76 3.25
C VAL A 47 9.77 -2.25 3.24
N VAL A 48 8.57 -2.67 3.66
CA VAL A 48 8.13 -4.07 3.64
C VAL A 48 8.17 -4.65 2.22
N GLY A 49 7.67 -3.89 1.23
CA GLY A 49 7.72 -4.29 -0.18
C GLY A 49 9.15 -4.43 -0.70
N ALA A 50 10.04 -3.49 -0.34
CA ALA A 50 11.45 -3.53 -0.72
C ALA A 50 12.17 -4.74 -0.11
N ILE A 51 11.97 -5.00 1.20
CA ILE A 51 12.53 -6.18 1.87
C ILE A 51 12.02 -7.46 1.21
N GLY A 52 10.72 -7.58 0.97
CA GLY A 52 10.15 -8.75 0.31
C GLY A 52 10.71 -8.97 -1.11
N THR A 53 10.93 -7.88 -1.84
CA THR A 53 11.50 -7.91 -3.20
C THR A 53 12.96 -8.37 -3.18
N VAL A 54 13.78 -7.86 -2.24
CA VAL A 54 15.17 -8.29 -2.07
C VAL A 54 15.25 -9.75 -1.61
N ALA A 55 14.41 -10.15 -0.65
CA ALA A 55 14.35 -11.51 -0.14
C ALA A 55 13.95 -12.53 -1.21
N ASN A 56 12.99 -12.19 -2.08
CA ASN A 56 12.58 -13.05 -3.18
C ASN A 56 13.67 -13.21 -4.26
N GLN A 57 14.54 -12.20 -4.42
CA GLN A 57 15.66 -12.26 -5.37
C GLN A 57 16.86 -13.00 -4.78
N SER A 58 17.10 -12.91 -3.46
CA SER A 58 18.28 -13.51 -2.82
C SER A 58 18.18 -15.02 -2.61
N THR A 59 16.98 -15.59 -2.56
CA THR A 59 16.77 -17.04 -2.38
C THR A 59 17.07 -17.88 -3.62
N GLY A 60 17.31 -17.26 -4.78
CA GLY A 60 17.54 -17.96 -6.06
C GLY A 60 16.32 -18.73 -6.59
N ARG A 61 15.20 -18.71 -5.86
CA ARG A 61 13.92 -19.33 -6.21
C ARG A 61 12.85 -18.25 -6.19
N VAL A 62 12.63 -17.64 -7.35
CA VAL A 62 11.59 -16.63 -7.53
C VAL A 62 10.23 -17.28 -7.32
N LEU A 63 9.49 -16.80 -6.33
CA LEU A 63 8.11 -17.22 -6.11
C LEU A 63 7.28 -16.90 -7.37
N PRO A 64 6.36 -17.81 -7.77
CA PRO A 64 5.39 -17.50 -8.81
C PRO A 64 4.66 -16.19 -8.48
N ALA A 65 4.44 -15.34 -9.49
CA ALA A 65 3.91 -13.99 -9.29
C ALA A 65 2.60 -13.96 -8.48
N LEU A 66 1.72 -14.94 -8.70
CA LEU A 66 0.48 -15.07 -7.94
C LEU A 66 0.74 -15.35 -6.45
N VAL A 67 1.67 -16.25 -6.13
CA VAL A 67 2.01 -16.61 -4.74
C VAL A 67 2.68 -15.42 -4.04
N ALA A 68 3.63 -14.76 -4.71
CA ALA A 68 4.27 -13.55 -4.20
C ALA A 68 3.24 -12.42 -3.95
N GLY A 69 2.29 -12.24 -4.88
CA GLY A 69 1.21 -11.27 -4.76
C GLY A 69 0.30 -11.54 -3.57
N LEU A 70 -0.19 -12.78 -3.42
CA LEU A 70 -1.02 -13.18 -2.29
C LEU A 70 -0.31 -13.01 -0.95
N LEU A 71 0.96 -13.42 -0.87
CA LEU A 71 1.77 -13.26 0.34
C LEU A 71 2.00 -11.78 0.65
N GLY A 72 2.30 -10.96 -0.36
CA GLY A 72 2.47 -9.52 -0.22
C GLY A 72 1.20 -8.86 0.32
N VAL A 73 0.03 -9.20 -0.23
CA VAL A 73 -1.26 -8.72 0.29
C VAL A 73 -1.45 -9.16 1.74
N ALA A 74 -1.25 -10.44 2.06
CA ALA A 74 -1.41 -10.96 3.42
C ALA A 74 -0.54 -10.20 4.44
N ILE A 75 0.74 -10.00 4.12
CA ILE A 75 1.66 -9.22 4.97
C ILE A 75 1.14 -7.78 5.16
N GLN A 76 0.71 -7.12 4.08
CA GLN A 76 0.22 -5.75 4.15
C GLN A 76 -1.11 -5.60 4.91
N LEU A 77 -1.95 -6.65 4.94
CA LEU A 77 -3.14 -6.68 5.79
C LEU A 77 -2.77 -6.78 7.26
N VAL A 78 -1.81 -7.64 7.61
CA VAL A 78 -1.30 -7.78 8.98
C VAL A 78 -0.66 -6.46 9.43
N VAL A 79 0.20 -5.87 8.62
CA VAL A 79 0.83 -4.57 8.89
C VAL A 79 -0.22 -3.46 9.01
N GLY A 80 -1.23 -3.46 8.14
CA GLY A 80 -2.37 -2.54 8.20
C GLY A 80 -3.15 -2.64 9.50
N GLY A 81 -3.51 -3.86 9.91
CA GLY A 81 -4.19 -4.10 11.18
C GLY A 81 -3.38 -3.66 12.38
N TRP A 82 -2.08 -4.02 12.41
CA TRP A 82 -1.17 -3.68 13.49
C TRP A 82 -0.90 -2.18 13.59
N TYR A 83 -0.65 -1.51 12.47
CA TYR A 83 -0.26 -0.10 12.47
C TYR A 83 -1.45 0.84 12.50
N LEU A 84 -2.43 0.67 11.61
CA LEU A 84 -3.57 1.59 11.47
C LEU A 84 -4.63 1.36 12.54
N GLY A 85 -4.81 0.12 12.99
CA GLY A 85 -5.83 -0.26 13.98
C GLY A 85 -5.86 0.62 15.24
N PRO A 86 -4.74 0.81 15.96
CA PRO A 86 -4.68 1.65 17.15
C PRO A 86 -4.51 3.15 16.87
N ARG A 87 -4.51 3.58 15.60
CA ARG A 87 -4.21 4.98 15.20
C ARG A 87 -5.33 5.66 14.43
N ALA A 88 -6.14 4.91 13.71
CA ALA A 88 -7.36 5.42 13.09
C ALA A 88 -8.53 5.40 14.09
N ARG A 89 -9.40 6.40 13.97
CA ARG A 89 -10.59 6.57 14.79
C ARG A 89 -11.86 6.52 13.95
N THR A 90 -12.94 6.01 14.53
CA THR A 90 -14.30 6.12 13.97
C THR A 90 -14.80 7.57 14.06
N ALA A 91 -15.98 7.84 13.48
CA ALA A 91 -16.66 9.13 13.66
C ALA A 91 -17.03 9.43 15.12
N SER A 92 -17.23 8.40 15.95
CA SER A 92 -17.44 8.54 17.41
C SER A 92 -16.14 8.74 18.21
N GLY A 93 -14.98 8.72 17.54
CA GLY A 93 -13.67 8.91 18.17
C GLY A 93 -13.03 7.63 18.72
N GLU A 94 -13.69 6.48 18.62
CA GLU A 94 -13.19 5.18 19.07
C GLU A 94 -12.09 4.66 18.15
N LEU A 95 -11.11 3.94 18.70
CA LEU A 95 -10.08 3.28 17.89
C LEU A 95 -10.69 2.14 17.08
N ILE A 96 -10.28 2.00 15.83
CA ILE A 96 -10.90 1.03 14.91
C ILE A 96 -10.49 -0.43 15.18
N GLY A 97 -9.35 -0.65 15.85
CA GLY A 97 -8.82 -1.98 16.16
C GLY A 97 -8.23 -2.71 14.95
N PHE A 98 -7.64 -3.89 15.19
CA PHE A 98 -6.89 -4.64 14.18
C PHE A 98 -7.71 -4.97 12.93
N GLY A 99 -8.91 -5.55 13.11
CA GLY A 99 -9.72 -6.01 11.97
C GLY A 99 -10.11 -4.89 11.01
N ARG A 100 -10.50 -3.72 11.53
CA ARG A 100 -10.80 -2.56 10.68
C ARG A 100 -9.55 -1.90 10.12
N GLY A 101 -8.41 -1.95 10.83
CA GLY A 101 -7.12 -1.52 10.28
C GLY A 101 -6.68 -2.37 9.08
N ALA A 102 -6.87 -3.70 9.17
CA ALA A 102 -6.63 -4.63 8.08
C ALA A 102 -7.59 -4.37 6.91
N LEU A 103 -8.89 -4.17 7.19
CA LEU A 103 -9.88 -3.80 6.17
C LEU A 103 -9.52 -2.48 5.47
N LEU A 104 -9.04 -1.48 6.21
CA LEU A 104 -8.60 -0.21 5.66
C LEU A 104 -7.43 -0.40 4.69
N SER A 105 -6.46 -1.24 5.05
CA SER A 105 -5.37 -1.66 4.16
C SER A 105 -5.91 -2.38 2.94
N LEU A 106 -6.81 -3.36 3.10
CA LEU A 106 -7.42 -4.10 2.00
C LEU A 106 -8.07 -3.18 0.97
N VAL A 107 -8.86 -2.21 1.42
CA VAL A 107 -9.52 -1.24 0.53
C VAL A 107 -8.49 -0.37 -0.17
N ALA A 108 -7.47 0.11 0.53
CA ALA A 108 -6.40 0.90 -0.09
C ALA A 108 -5.66 0.11 -1.18
N PHE A 109 -5.30 -1.15 -0.91
CA PHE A 109 -4.68 -2.04 -1.89
C PHE A 109 -5.62 -2.41 -3.03
N GLY A 110 -6.91 -2.58 -2.77
CA GLY A 110 -7.92 -2.77 -3.80
C GLY A 110 -7.98 -1.59 -4.77
N ILE A 111 -7.87 -0.36 -4.26
CA ILE A 111 -7.79 0.84 -5.10
C ILE A 111 -6.48 0.86 -5.90
N VAL A 112 -5.33 0.56 -5.28
CA VAL A 112 -4.04 0.44 -6.01
C VAL A 112 -4.16 -0.56 -7.16
N PHE A 113 -4.74 -1.73 -6.89
CA PHE A 113 -4.92 -2.79 -7.86
C PHE A 113 -5.85 -2.37 -9.00
N ALA A 114 -6.97 -1.73 -8.68
CA ALA A 114 -7.90 -1.20 -9.68
C ALA A 114 -7.24 -0.13 -10.57
N ILE A 115 -6.44 0.77 -9.99
CA ILE A 115 -5.65 1.76 -10.75
C ILE A 115 -4.64 1.05 -11.65
N GLY A 116 -3.93 0.03 -11.15
CA GLY A 116 -2.97 -0.75 -11.92
C GLY A 116 -3.61 -1.45 -13.12
N ILE A 117 -4.78 -2.07 -12.92
CA ILE A 117 -5.56 -2.66 -14.00
C ILE A 117 -5.99 -1.60 -15.01
N ALA A 118 -6.57 -0.49 -14.56
CA ALA A 118 -7.00 0.60 -15.43
C ALA A 118 -5.83 1.14 -16.26
N ALA A 119 -4.66 1.34 -15.63
CA ALA A 119 -3.45 1.77 -16.32
C ALA A 119 -2.98 0.74 -17.36
N ALA A 120 -3.05 -0.56 -17.07
CA ALA A 120 -2.68 -1.61 -18.01
C ALA A 120 -3.59 -1.67 -19.25
N PHE A 121 -4.86 -1.28 -19.11
CA PHE A 121 -5.81 -1.22 -20.24
C PHE A 121 -5.78 0.12 -21.00
N LEU A 122 -5.52 1.23 -20.31
CA LEU A 122 -5.59 2.59 -20.89
C LEU A 122 -4.27 3.06 -21.48
N LEU A 123 -3.14 2.63 -20.91
CA LEU A 123 -1.84 2.92 -21.50
C LEU A 123 -1.62 1.93 -22.64
N PRO A 124 -1.42 2.42 -23.89
CA PRO A 124 -1.03 1.52 -24.96
C PRO A 124 0.26 0.84 -24.51
N VAL A 125 0.19 -0.48 -24.31
CA VAL A 125 1.38 -1.31 -24.22
C VAL A 125 2.05 -1.15 -25.56
N GLY A 126 3.00 -0.21 -25.65
CA GLY A 126 3.77 0.02 -26.84
C GLY A 126 4.33 -1.33 -27.26
N LYS A 127 3.92 -1.79 -28.44
CA LYS A 127 4.55 -2.95 -29.08
C LYS A 127 6.04 -2.66 -29.05
N GLN A 128 6.78 -3.38 -28.21
CA GLN A 128 8.23 -3.31 -28.25
C GLN A 128 8.65 -3.78 -29.65
N PRO A 129 9.44 -3.00 -30.40
CA PRO A 129 10.02 -3.46 -31.66
C PRO A 129 10.98 -4.63 -31.42
#